data_AF-A0A920NUW2-F1
#
_entry.id   AF-A0A920NUW2-F1
#
_cell.length_a   1.000
_cell.length_b   1.000
_cell.length_c   1.000
_cell.angle_alpha   90.00
_cell.angle_beta   90.00
_cell.angle_gamma   90.00
#
_symmetry.space_group_name_H-M   'P 1'
#
loop_
_entity.id
_entity.type
_entity.pdbx_description
1 polymer ?
#
loop_
_entity_poly.entity_id
_entity_poly.type
_entity_poly.pdbx_seq_one_letter_code
_entity_poly.pdbx_strand_id
1 'polypeptide(L)'
;MGQACRNGWTVGITVEDLVGPQCSTVIGLSPRDDKWLSGDRMAGVWFSDLEGASDHQKSMDVVEHGKYLAMAVSPLTSGRLNPPDICLIYATPAQMILFINGLQWSGYKKLDWGCVGESACADSWGRALSTGEPSLSIPCFAERRYGGVMEDELLMAIPPIFYQKSLMD
;
A
#
# COMPACT_ATOMS: atom_id res chain seq x y z
N MET A 1 5.43 -5.39 -5.26
CA MET A 1 4.26 -5.07 -6.12
C MET A 1 4.68 -4.51 -7.47
N GLY A 2 5.46 -3.41 -7.53
CA GLY A 2 5.96 -2.83 -8.79
C GLY A 2 6.68 -3.82 -9.73
N GLN A 3 7.43 -4.79 -9.21
CA GLN A 3 8.02 -5.84 -10.05
C GLN A 3 6.99 -6.62 -10.90
N ALA A 4 5.80 -6.89 -10.34
CA ALA A 4 4.78 -7.65 -11.06
C ALA A 4 4.27 -6.89 -12.28
N CYS A 5 4.03 -5.57 -12.17
CA CYS A 5 3.59 -4.77 -13.31
C CYS A 5 4.69 -4.60 -14.37
N ARG A 6 5.96 -4.44 -13.96
CA ARG A 6 7.10 -4.27 -14.89
C ARG A 6 7.48 -5.55 -15.63
N ASN A 7 7.42 -6.69 -14.94
CA ASN A 7 7.84 -7.97 -15.49
C ASN A 7 6.67 -8.76 -16.11
N GLY A 8 5.44 -8.25 -16.03
CA GLY A 8 4.26 -8.93 -16.53
C GLY A 8 3.84 -10.16 -15.69
N TRP A 9 4.36 -10.30 -14.47
CA TRP A 9 4.17 -11.48 -13.64
C TRP A 9 2.82 -11.49 -12.92
N THR A 10 2.32 -12.69 -12.64
CA THR A 10 1.29 -12.90 -11.62
C THR A 10 1.90 -13.69 -10.50
N VAL A 11 1.87 -13.12 -9.29
CA VAL A 11 2.54 -13.69 -8.11
C VAL A 11 1.51 -13.80 -6.99
N GLY A 12 1.45 -14.96 -6.36
CA GLY A 12 0.71 -15.19 -5.12
C GLY A 12 1.68 -15.41 -3.97
N ILE A 13 1.34 -14.92 -2.78
CA ILE A 13 2.09 -15.14 -1.55
C ILE A 13 1.16 -15.45 -0.37
N THR A 14 1.72 -16.15 0.60
CA THR A 14 1.18 -16.41 1.94
C THR A 14 2.05 -15.75 3.00
N VAL A 15 1.71 -15.89 4.29
CA VAL A 15 2.53 -15.31 5.36
C VAL A 15 3.91 -15.97 5.43
N GLU A 16 4.01 -17.23 5.00
CA GLU A 16 5.23 -18.04 4.96
C GLU A 16 6.26 -17.52 3.94
N ASP A 17 5.81 -16.76 2.94
CA ASP A 17 6.67 -16.17 1.90
C ASP A 17 7.26 -14.80 2.33
N LEU A 18 6.82 -14.25 3.46
CA LEU A 18 7.17 -12.90 3.91
C LEU A 18 8.24 -12.92 5.03
N VAL A 19 9.18 -11.97 4.92
CA VAL A 19 10.23 -11.80 5.94
C VAL A 19 9.68 -11.01 7.13
N GLY A 20 9.19 -11.75 8.11
CA GLY A 20 8.65 -11.19 9.35
C GLY A 20 7.29 -10.50 9.18
N PRO A 21 6.70 -10.00 10.28
CA PRO A 21 5.31 -9.58 10.29
C PRO A 21 5.07 -8.18 9.72
N GLN A 22 6.11 -7.39 9.41
CA GLN A 22 5.90 -5.98 9.04
C GLN A 22 5.00 -5.82 7.81
N CYS A 23 5.33 -6.51 6.72
CA CYS A 23 4.52 -6.46 5.51
C CYS A 23 3.22 -7.26 5.65
N SER A 24 3.25 -8.44 6.30
CA SER A 24 2.08 -9.29 6.42
C SER A 24 0.99 -8.68 7.29
N THR A 25 1.35 -7.95 8.35
CA THR A 25 0.39 -7.25 9.21
C THR A 25 -0.33 -6.13 8.47
N VAL A 26 0.37 -5.35 7.62
CA VAL A 26 -0.25 -4.27 6.82
C VAL A 26 -1.39 -4.80 5.93
N ILE A 27 -1.21 -5.97 5.32
CA ILE A 27 -2.22 -6.62 4.46
C ILE A 27 -3.15 -7.59 5.21
N GLY A 28 -3.10 -7.60 6.55
CA GLY A 28 -4.01 -8.39 7.39
C GLY A 28 -3.71 -9.89 7.45
N LEU A 29 -2.58 -10.36 6.91
CA LEU A 29 -2.15 -11.76 7.01
C LEU A 29 -1.54 -12.12 8.37
N SER A 30 -1.16 -11.11 9.16
CA SER A 30 -0.69 -11.29 10.55
C SER A 30 -1.39 -10.31 11.49
N PRO A 31 -1.58 -10.67 12.76
CA PRO A 31 -2.19 -9.77 13.73
C PRO A 31 -1.24 -8.63 14.13
N ARG A 32 -1.81 -7.52 14.58
CA ARG A 32 -1.09 -6.47 15.32
C ARG A 32 -0.90 -6.91 16.78
N ASP A 33 -0.15 -7.99 16.99
CA ASP A 33 0.11 -8.49 18.35
C ASP A 33 0.98 -7.51 19.17
N ASP A 34 1.05 -7.74 20.49
CA ASP A 34 1.82 -6.88 21.40
C ASP A 34 3.31 -6.80 21.00
N LYS A 35 3.83 -7.85 20.39
CA LYS A 35 5.21 -7.90 19.91
C LYS A 35 5.40 -6.95 18.73
N TRP A 36 4.51 -6.98 17.74
CA TRP A 36 4.54 -6.07 16.61
C TRP A 36 4.33 -4.61 17.05
N LEU A 37 3.35 -4.37 17.94
CA LEU A 37 3.06 -3.05 18.49
C LEU A 37 4.19 -2.47 19.36
N SER A 38 5.07 -3.31 19.89
CA SER A 38 6.23 -2.85 20.66
C SER A 38 7.21 -2.04 19.82
N GLY A 39 7.29 -2.28 18.50
CA GLY A 39 8.27 -1.65 17.63
C GLY A 39 9.71 -2.13 17.84
N ASP A 40 9.94 -3.20 18.61
CA ASP A 40 11.27 -3.76 18.92
C ASP A 40 12.17 -3.95 17.68
N ARG A 41 11.58 -4.40 16.57
CA ARG A 41 12.29 -4.62 15.29
C ARG A 41 12.66 -3.36 14.53
N MET A 42 12.05 -2.21 14.86
CA MET A 42 12.26 -0.94 14.17
C MET A 42 13.13 0.02 14.99
N ALA A 43 13.17 -0.15 16.32
CA ALA A 43 14.02 0.63 17.21
C ALA A 43 15.52 0.39 16.93
N GLY A 44 16.29 1.47 16.85
CA GLY A 44 17.70 1.46 16.46
C GLY A 44 17.97 1.19 14.98
N VAL A 45 16.94 0.89 14.18
CA VAL A 45 17.06 0.66 12.73
C VAL A 45 16.47 1.83 11.94
N TRP A 46 15.20 2.14 12.20
CA TRP A 46 14.46 3.23 11.56
C TRP A 46 14.15 4.38 12.51
N PHE A 47 14.03 4.08 13.81
CA PHE A 47 13.72 5.05 14.86
C PHE A 47 14.77 4.99 15.96
N SER A 48 15.04 6.12 16.62
CA SER A 48 16.11 6.21 17.64
C SER A 48 15.88 5.32 18.85
N ASP A 49 14.61 5.11 19.22
CA ASP A 49 14.21 4.49 20.47
C ASP A 49 12.95 3.63 20.29
N LEU A 50 12.63 2.87 21.33
CA LEU A 50 11.48 1.97 21.34
C LEU A 50 10.15 2.70 21.39
N GLU A 51 10.10 3.89 22.00
CA GLU A 51 8.88 4.68 22.12
C GLU A 51 8.42 5.17 20.74
N GLY A 52 9.30 5.83 19.99
CA GLY A 52 9.00 6.28 18.63
C GLY A 52 8.73 5.13 17.67
N ALA A 53 9.43 3.99 17.83
CA ALA A 53 9.13 2.79 17.07
C ALA A 53 7.74 2.19 17.39
N SER A 54 7.33 2.19 18.66
CA SER A 54 6.00 1.73 19.06
C SER A 54 4.91 2.67 18.56
N ASP A 55 5.14 3.98 18.62
CA ASP A 55 4.21 4.99 18.12
C ASP A 55 4.03 4.88 16.60
N HIS A 56 5.12 4.64 15.86
CA HIS A 56 5.06 4.29 14.44
C HIS A 56 4.15 3.08 14.20
N GLN A 57 4.38 1.96 14.90
CA GLN A 57 3.60 0.75 14.74
C GLN A 57 2.11 0.99 15.02
N LYS A 58 1.77 1.77 16.05
CA LYS A 58 0.39 2.12 16.41
C LYS A 58 -0.27 3.04 15.38
N SER A 59 0.49 3.96 14.77
CA SER A 59 -0.03 4.93 13.81
C SER A 59 -0.42 4.34 12.45
N MET A 60 0.12 3.17 12.10
CA MET A 60 -0.13 2.57 10.78
C MET A 60 -1.58 2.14 10.57
N ASP A 61 -2.08 2.48 9.38
CA ASP A 61 -3.29 1.92 8.79
C ASP A 61 -2.99 0.50 8.30
N VAL A 62 -3.75 -0.48 8.79
CA VAL A 62 -3.61 -1.89 8.39
C VAL A 62 -4.96 -2.50 8.07
N VAL A 63 -4.96 -3.53 7.24
CA VAL A 63 -6.15 -4.35 6.99
C VAL A 63 -6.47 -5.20 8.23
N GLU A 64 -7.76 -5.36 8.53
CA GLU A 64 -8.22 -6.24 9.61
C GLU A 64 -7.69 -7.67 9.43
N HIS A 65 -7.09 -8.20 10.50
CA HIS A 65 -6.53 -9.54 10.48
C HIS A 65 -7.61 -10.61 10.36
N GLY A 66 -7.34 -11.66 9.58
CA GLY A 66 -8.27 -12.77 9.35
C GLY A 66 -9.24 -12.55 8.19
N LYS A 67 -9.25 -11.36 7.58
CA LYS A 67 -10.04 -11.07 6.36
C LYS A 67 -9.50 -11.82 5.13
N TYR A 68 -8.19 -11.99 5.04
CA TYR A 68 -7.52 -12.66 3.93
C TYR A 68 -6.55 -13.73 4.43
N LEU A 69 -6.33 -14.77 3.62
CA LEU A 69 -5.38 -15.85 3.90
C LEU A 69 -4.09 -15.77 3.06
N ALA A 70 -4.16 -15.06 1.94
CA ALA A 70 -3.08 -14.92 0.97
C ALA A 70 -3.30 -13.64 0.17
N MET A 71 -2.30 -13.25 -0.61
CA MET A 71 -2.37 -12.12 -1.51
C MET A 71 -1.91 -12.53 -2.90
N ALA A 72 -2.60 -12.05 -3.94
CA ALA A 72 -2.16 -12.16 -5.32
C ALA A 72 -2.00 -10.78 -5.96
N VAL A 73 -1.00 -10.64 -6.84
CA VAL A 73 -0.75 -9.44 -7.64
C VAL A 73 -0.59 -9.82 -9.11
N SER A 74 -1.12 -8.98 -9.99
CA SER A 74 -0.97 -9.07 -11.45
C SER A 74 -0.98 -7.67 -12.05
N PRO A 75 -0.34 -7.43 -13.22
CA PRO A 75 -0.57 -6.22 -13.98
C PRO A 75 -2.06 -5.97 -14.18
N LEU A 76 -2.54 -4.76 -13.85
CA LEU A 76 -3.96 -4.42 -13.92
C LEU A 76 -4.52 -4.58 -15.34
N THR A 77 -3.73 -4.22 -16.34
CA THR A 77 -4.06 -4.35 -17.76
C THR A 77 -4.18 -5.79 -18.25
N SER A 78 -3.68 -6.78 -17.49
CA SER A 78 -3.78 -8.19 -17.89
C SER A 78 -5.16 -8.79 -17.61
N GLY A 79 -5.99 -8.15 -16.76
CA GLY A 79 -7.33 -8.63 -16.40
C GLY A 79 -7.37 -10.00 -15.70
N ARG A 80 -6.23 -10.53 -15.23
CA ARG A 80 -6.13 -11.89 -14.65
C ARG A 80 -6.74 -12.00 -13.25
N LEU A 81 -6.78 -10.88 -12.52
CA LEU A 81 -7.47 -10.75 -11.24
C LEU A 81 -8.64 -9.79 -11.46
N ASN A 82 -9.86 -10.32 -11.54
CA ASN A 82 -11.05 -9.54 -11.87
C ASN A 82 -12.31 -10.03 -11.12
N PRO A 83 -12.94 -9.19 -10.27
CA PRO A 83 -12.44 -7.89 -9.83
C PRO A 83 -11.20 -8.05 -8.92
N PRO A 84 -10.23 -7.12 -8.95
CA PRO A 84 -9.22 -7.05 -7.89
C PRO A 84 -9.83 -6.45 -6.61
N ASP A 85 -9.25 -6.72 -5.44
CA ASP A 85 -9.65 -6.04 -4.20
C ASP A 85 -9.15 -4.59 -4.13
N ILE A 86 -8.01 -4.32 -4.78
CA ILE A 86 -7.40 -2.99 -4.87
C ILE A 86 -6.55 -2.83 -6.13
N CYS A 87 -6.54 -1.62 -6.70
CA CYS A 87 -5.70 -1.25 -7.83
C CYS A 87 -4.52 -0.39 -7.36
N LEU A 88 -3.31 -0.72 -7.81
CA LEU A 88 -2.10 0.05 -7.55
C LEU A 88 -1.61 0.72 -8.84
N ILE A 89 -1.43 2.04 -8.80
CA ILE A 89 -0.99 2.85 -9.92
C ILE A 89 0.33 3.51 -9.53
N TYR A 90 1.38 3.21 -10.31
CA TYR A 90 2.67 3.86 -10.20
C TYR A 90 2.78 4.93 -11.27
N ALA A 91 3.10 6.16 -10.88
CA ALA A 91 3.19 7.28 -11.79
C ALA A 91 4.07 8.40 -11.24
N THR A 92 4.61 9.25 -12.11
CA THR A 92 5.34 10.45 -11.69
C THR A 92 4.43 11.43 -10.94
N PRO A 93 4.96 12.32 -10.07
CA PRO A 93 4.17 13.35 -9.41
C PRO A 93 3.28 14.17 -10.37
N ALA A 94 3.80 14.50 -11.57
CA ALA A 94 3.06 15.25 -12.59
C ALA A 94 1.86 14.47 -13.15
N GLN A 95 2.00 13.16 -13.38
CA GLN A 95 0.89 12.30 -13.77
C GLN A 95 -0.09 12.09 -12.62
N MET A 96 0.42 11.99 -11.39
CA MET A 96 -0.39 11.70 -10.22
C MET A 96 -1.34 12.84 -9.86
N ILE A 97 -0.90 14.10 -10.00
CA ILE A 97 -1.80 15.23 -9.78
C ILE A 97 -2.93 15.29 -10.82
N LEU A 98 -2.66 14.92 -12.07
CA LEU A 98 -3.71 14.81 -13.09
C LEU A 98 -4.69 13.68 -12.74
N PHE A 99 -4.20 12.55 -12.25
CA PHE A 99 -5.05 11.45 -11.79
C PHE A 99 -5.95 11.88 -10.61
N ILE A 100 -5.39 12.59 -9.63
CA ILE A 100 -6.15 13.16 -8.49
C ILE A 100 -7.21 14.15 -8.97
N ASN A 101 -6.87 15.05 -9.90
CA ASN A 101 -7.83 15.98 -10.48
C ASN A 101 -8.99 15.22 -11.17
N GLY A 102 -8.69 14.10 -11.86
CA GLY A 102 -9.70 13.21 -12.43
C GLY A 102 -10.63 12.60 -11.37
N LEU A 103 -10.07 12.10 -10.26
CA LEU A 103 -10.88 11.60 -9.14
C LEU A 103 -11.79 12.66 -8.53
N GLN A 104 -11.39 13.93 -8.57
CA GLN A 104 -12.10 15.05 -7.98
C GLN A 104 -13.02 15.80 -8.96
N TRP A 105 -12.96 15.47 -10.26
CA TRP A 105 -13.66 16.19 -11.32
C TRP A 105 -15.18 16.23 -11.11
N SER A 106 -15.77 15.09 -10.75
CA SER A 106 -17.20 14.96 -10.45
C SER A 106 -17.40 14.48 -9.02
N GLY A 107 -18.20 15.22 -8.24
CA GLY A 107 -18.41 14.92 -6.82
C GLY A 107 -17.17 15.18 -5.97
N TYR A 108 -16.56 16.37 -6.14
CA TYR A 108 -15.37 16.82 -5.42
C TYR A 108 -15.39 16.42 -3.94
N LYS A 109 -14.31 15.78 -3.52
CA LYS A 109 -13.97 15.57 -2.11
C LYS A 109 -12.49 15.90 -1.93
N LYS A 110 -12.17 16.55 -0.82
CA LYS A 110 -10.79 16.62 -0.36
C LYS A 110 -10.32 15.18 -0.09
N LEU A 111 -9.16 14.82 -0.61
CA LEU A 111 -8.51 13.55 -0.26
C LEU A 111 -7.51 13.81 0.87
N ASP A 112 -7.58 12.97 1.90
CA ASP A 112 -6.72 13.06 3.09
C ASP A 112 -5.95 11.74 3.26
N TRP A 113 -4.62 11.84 3.26
CA TRP A 113 -3.68 10.74 3.49
C TRP A 113 -2.47 11.24 4.29
N GLY A 114 -1.72 10.30 4.86
CA GLY A 114 -0.59 10.56 5.74
C GLY A 114 0.70 9.92 5.25
N CYS A 115 1.74 10.03 6.08
CA CYS A 115 3.02 9.37 5.87
C CYS A 115 3.54 8.91 7.22
N VAL A 116 3.68 7.60 7.41
CA VAL A 116 4.35 7.01 8.57
C VAL A 116 5.88 6.92 8.38
N GLY A 117 6.38 7.33 7.21
CA GLY A 117 7.80 7.28 6.84
C GLY A 117 8.16 5.92 6.25
N GLU A 118 8.67 5.01 7.08
CA GLU A 118 8.90 3.62 6.65
C GLU A 118 7.59 2.83 6.72
N SER A 119 7.40 1.85 5.83
CA SER A 119 6.12 1.13 5.63
C SER A 119 5.07 1.90 4.82
N ALA A 120 5.47 2.47 3.68
CA ALA A 120 4.55 3.15 2.74
C ALA A 120 3.40 2.26 2.22
N CYS A 121 3.50 0.93 2.39
CA CYS A 121 2.38 0.01 2.22
C CYS A 121 1.20 0.29 3.17
N ALA A 122 1.46 0.74 4.41
CA ALA A 122 0.41 1.17 5.33
C ALA A 122 -0.29 2.44 4.81
N ASP A 123 0.49 3.41 4.33
CA ASP A 123 -0.02 4.68 3.82
C ASP A 123 -0.81 4.54 2.51
N SER A 124 -0.49 3.54 1.67
CA SER A 124 -1.17 3.30 0.40
C SER A 124 -2.33 2.32 0.53
N TRP A 125 -2.11 1.07 0.11
CA TRP A 125 -3.11 0.00 0.10
C TRP A 125 -3.57 -0.47 1.47
N GLY A 126 -2.76 -0.39 2.53
CA GLY A 126 -3.23 -0.67 3.90
C GLY A 126 -4.40 0.25 4.27
N ARG A 127 -4.19 1.56 4.12
CA ARG A 127 -5.22 2.59 4.27
C ARG A 127 -6.37 2.46 3.28
N ALA A 128 -6.09 2.29 2.00
CA ALA A 128 -7.16 2.25 0.99
C ALA A 128 -8.06 1.01 1.13
N LEU A 129 -7.50 -0.14 1.54
CA LEU A 129 -8.28 -1.34 1.85
C LEU A 129 -9.07 -1.21 3.16
N SER A 130 -8.54 -0.50 4.16
CA SER A 130 -9.22 -0.33 5.46
C SER A 130 -10.32 0.73 5.43
N THR A 131 -10.10 1.82 4.70
CA THR A 131 -11.02 2.97 4.63
C THR A 131 -11.98 2.91 3.45
N GLY A 132 -11.62 2.19 2.37
CA GLY A 132 -12.37 2.23 1.13
C GLY A 132 -12.24 3.54 0.34
N GLU A 133 -11.24 4.37 0.67
CA GLU A 133 -10.95 5.63 -0.02
C GLU A 133 -9.60 5.56 -0.76
N PRO A 134 -9.40 6.34 -1.85
CA PRO A 134 -8.11 6.47 -2.51
C PRO A 134 -7.00 6.93 -1.55
N SER A 135 -5.80 6.38 -1.68
CA SER A 135 -4.65 6.82 -0.90
C SER A 135 -3.36 6.92 -1.72
N LEU A 136 -2.75 8.10 -1.65
CA LEU A 136 -1.45 8.37 -2.23
C LEU A 136 -0.36 8.14 -1.17
N SER A 137 0.75 7.53 -1.58
CA SER A 137 1.93 7.37 -0.74
C SER A 137 3.21 7.79 -1.48
N ILE A 138 4.22 8.14 -0.68
CA ILE A 138 5.60 8.26 -1.14
C ILE A 138 6.27 6.90 -0.89
N PRO A 139 6.70 6.17 -1.93
CA PRO A 139 7.29 4.84 -1.75
C PRO A 139 8.50 4.85 -0.82
N CYS A 140 8.50 3.95 0.17
CA CYS A 140 9.53 3.85 1.20
C CYS A 140 10.79 3.11 0.71
N PHE A 141 11.78 2.92 1.58
CA PHE A 141 13.05 2.29 1.22
C PHE A 141 12.84 0.88 0.66
N ALA A 142 12.05 0.05 1.34
CA ALA A 142 11.84 -1.34 0.92
C ALA A 142 11.14 -1.44 -0.46
N GLU A 143 10.16 -0.57 -0.74
CA GLU A 143 9.47 -0.56 -2.02
C GLU A 143 10.39 -0.15 -3.19
N ARG A 144 11.29 0.81 -2.97
CA ARG A 144 12.27 1.22 -3.99
C ARG A 144 13.34 0.16 -4.17
N ARG A 145 13.88 -0.36 -3.07
CA ARG A 145 15.01 -1.30 -3.08
C ARG A 145 14.64 -2.68 -3.61
N TYR A 146 13.46 -3.18 -3.24
CA TYR A 146 13.01 -4.55 -3.51
C TYR A 146 11.69 -4.61 -4.29
N GLY A 147 10.80 -3.64 -4.09
CA GLY A 147 9.47 -3.63 -4.69
C GLY A 147 9.42 -3.26 -6.17
N GLY A 148 10.51 -2.73 -6.73
CA GLY A 148 10.63 -2.34 -8.14
C GLY A 148 9.93 -1.02 -8.46
N VAL A 149 9.88 -0.08 -7.51
CA VAL A 149 9.33 1.27 -7.75
C VAL A 149 10.45 2.21 -8.20
N MET A 150 10.20 3.03 -9.23
CA MET A 150 11.21 3.95 -9.77
C MET A 150 11.41 5.16 -8.87
N GLU A 151 12.59 5.77 -8.94
CA GLU A 151 12.97 6.93 -8.12
C GLU A 151 11.98 8.10 -8.26
N ASP A 152 11.46 8.31 -9.46
CA ASP A 152 10.56 9.40 -9.82
C ASP A 152 9.07 9.05 -9.66
N GLU A 153 8.73 7.87 -9.16
CA GLU A 153 7.35 7.43 -8.99
C GLU A 153 6.80 7.66 -7.58
N LEU A 154 5.49 7.95 -7.56
CA LEU A 154 4.60 7.81 -6.42
C LEU A 154 3.71 6.59 -6.62
N LEU A 155 3.07 6.14 -5.53
CA LEU A 155 2.10 5.05 -5.55
C LEU A 155 0.73 5.55 -5.11
N MET A 156 -0.26 5.38 -5.99
CA MET A 156 -1.68 5.56 -5.69
C MET A 156 -2.36 4.20 -5.56
N ALA A 157 -3.02 3.96 -4.43
CA ALA A 157 -3.85 2.80 -4.19
C ALA A 157 -5.32 3.21 -4.21
N ILE A 158 -6.14 2.53 -5.03
CA ILE A 158 -7.57 2.84 -5.16
C ILE A 158 -8.43 1.59 -5.10
N PRO A 159 -9.59 1.64 -4.42
CA PRO A 159 -10.62 0.63 -4.60
C PRO A 159 -11.10 0.57 -6.06
N PRO A 160 -11.55 -0.59 -6.56
CA PRO A 160 -11.90 -0.79 -7.97
C PRO A 160 -12.97 0.18 -8.51
N ILE A 161 -13.87 0.64 -7.65
CA ILE A 161 -14.93 1.60 -8.01
C ILE A 161 -14.38 2.95 -8.51
N PHE A 162 -13.19 3.35 -8.05
CA PHE A 162 -12.53 4.58 -8.50
C PHE A 162 -11.77 4.39 -9.82
N TYR A 163 -11.28 3.17 -10.08
CA TYR A 163 -10.63 2.83 -11.35
C TYR A 163 -11.59 2.99 -12.53
N GLN A 164 -12.81 2.47 -12.38
CA GLN A 164 -13.85 2.58 -13.40
C GLN A 164 -14.26 4.03 -13.69
N LYS A 165 -14.37 4.88 -12.66
CA LYS A 165 -14.67 6.31 -12.84
C LYS A 165 -13.58 7.05 -13.61
N SER A 166 -12.31 6.72 -13.35
CA SER A 166 -11.18 7.40 -14.00
C SER A 166 -11.00 7.09 -15.50
N LEU A 167 -11.70 6.08 -16.03
CA LEU A 167 -11.62 5.64 -17.43
C LEU A 167 -12.88 5.96 -18.27
N MET A 168 -13.93 6.51 -17.65
CA MET A 168 -15.25 6.68 -18.30
C MET A 168 -15.63 8.13 -18.60
N ASP A 169 -14.77 9.10 -18.30
CA ASP A 169 -14.92 10.52 -18.62
C ASP A 169 -13.67 11.05 -19.36
#